data_AF-Q5XH41-F1
#
_entry.id   AF-Q5XH41-F1
#
_cell.length_a   1.000
_cell.length_b   1.000
_cell.length_c   1.000
_cell.angle_alpha   90.00
_cell.angle_beta   90.00
_cell.angle_gamma   90.00
#
_symmetry.space_group_name_H-M   'P 1'
#
loop_
_entity.id
_entity.type
_entity.pdbx_description
1 polymer ?
#
loop_
_entity_poly.entity_id
_entity_poly.type
_entity_poly.pdbx_seq_one_letter_code
_entity_poly.pdbx_strand_id
1 'polypeptide(L)'
;MGTSNGSKSLTPGPSPPDPSPTAPGCGNGAMMGSFGIFLQGLLAVMAFSILMLKRLREPKHERRPWKIWFLDTSKQAIGMLFIHFANVYLSDLTGEDPCSIYLINFLLDATLGMLLIYIGVRVVSCIVEWRQWESLRFGEYGDPVQCKAWVGQCALYIVIMMFEKTAIVLVLLIPHLKEVAKVKPIKNPQLELATVMLIVPFLLMH
;
A
#
# COMPACT_ATOMS: atom_id res chain seq x y z
N MET A 1 44.13 79.87 6.04
CA MET A 1 43.91 78.89 4.96
C MET A 1 44.34 77.53 5.51
N GLY A 2 43.50 76.63 6.03
CA GLY A 2 42.08 76.41 5.82
C GLY A 2 41.85 75.24 4.86
N THR A 3 42.17 74.00 5.25
CA THR A 3 41.64 72.79 4.60
C THR A 3 41.16 71.80 5.65
N SER A 4 39.86 71.53 5.57
CA SER A 4 39.04 70.69 6.43
C SER A 4 39.16 69.22 5.99
N ASN A 5 39.50 68.32 6.91
CA ASN A 5 39.35 66.87 6.71
C ASN A 5 37.93 66.48 7.14
N GLY A 6 37.06 66.30 6.14
CA GLY A 6 35.66 65.93 6.34
C GLY A 6 35.50 64.50 6.87
N SER A 7 34.68 64.39 7.93
CA SER A 7 34.06 63.16 8.38
C SER A 7 33.30 62.47 7.24
N LYS A 8 33.58 61.19 7.00
CA LYS A 8 32.67 60.31 6.27
C LYS A 8 32.01 59.36 7.27
N SER A 9 30.78 59.72 7.61
CA SER A 9 29.77 58.83 8.18
C SER A 9 29.64 57.59 7.29
N LEU A 10 30.00 56.42 7.82
CA LEU A 10 29.64 55.14 7.19
C LEU A 10 28.30 54.68 7.77
N THR A 11 27.27 54.81 6.95
CA THR A 11 25.98 54.16 7.09
C THR A 11 26.13 52.64 7.28
N PRO A 12 25.33 52.00 8.15
CA PRO A 12 25.29 50.54 8.25
C PRO A 12 24.74 49.95 6.96
N GLY A 13 25.48 49.03 6.35
CA GLY A 13 25.01 48.25 5.20
C GLY A 13 23.84 47.32 5.59
N PRO A 14 23.10 46.79 4.60
CA PRO A 14 21.94 45.95 4.86
C PRO A 14 22.37 44.64 5.50
N SER A 15 21.70 44.29 6.59
CA SER A 15 21.80 43.00 7.28
C SER A 15 21.51 41.82 6.34
N PRO A 16 22.14 40.65 6.57
CA PRO A 16 21.88 39.46 5.77
C PRO A 16 20.41 39.05 5.86
N PRO A 17 19.82 38.46 4.80
CA PRO A 17 18.42 38.09 4.81
C PRO A 17 18.18 37.01 5.87
N ASP A 18 17.18 37.25 6.72
CA ASP A 18 16.64 36.28 7.66
C ASP A 18 16.34 34.96 6.94
N PRO A 19 16.60 33.79 7.55
CA PRO A 19 16.09 32.54 7.04
C PRO A 19 14.57 32.58 7.16
N SER A 20 13.91 32.75 6.00
CA SER A 20 12.48 32.63 5.82
C SER A 20 11.95 31.42 6.60
N PRO A 21 10.79 31.54 7.28
CA PRO A 21 10.20 30.43 8.01
C PRO A 21 9.97 29.28 7.02
N THR A 22 10.66 28.18 7.30
CA THR A 22 10.42 26.84 6.78
C THR A 22 9.02 26.72 6.20
N ALA A 23 8.95 26.63 4.87
CA ALA A 23 7.83 25.98 4.22
C ALA A 23 7.58 24.66 4.96
N PRO A 24 6.32 24.26 5.23
CA PRO A 24 6.01 22.97 5.82
C PRO A 24 6.23 21.88 4.77
N GLY A 25 7.48 21.71 4.34
CA GLY A 25 7.94 20.49 3.71
C GLY A 25 7.92 19.43 4.78
N CYS A 26 7.01 18.48 4.65
CA CYS A 26 6.99 17.28 5.47
C CYS A 26 8.36 16.62 5.31
N GLY A 27 9.21 16.71 6.34
CA GLY A 27 10.56 16.16 6.27
C GLY A 27 10.51 14.68 5.91
N ASN A 28 11.46 14.23 5.08
CA ASN A 28 11.56 12.87 4.52
C ASN A 28 11.53 11.71 5.54
N GLY A 29 11.52 11.99 6.85
CA GLY A 29 11.40 11.01 7.94
C GLY A 29 10.01 10.89 8.59
N ALA A 30 9.02 11.71 8.21
CA ALA A 30 7.71 11.73 8.88
C ALA A 30 6.82 10.51 8.55
N MET A 31 7.14 9.76 7.49
CA MET A 31 6.40 8.56 7.07
C MET A 31 6.70 7.30 7.88
N MET A 32 7.92 7.16 8.41
CA MET A 32 8.27 6.08 9.35
C MET A 32 8.20 6.55 10.82
N GLY A 33 7.71 7.78 11.03
CA GLY A 33 7.36 8.30 12.35
C GLY A 33 6.08 7.66 12.87
N SER A 34 5.82 7.85 14.17
CA SER A 34 4.70 7.21 14.90
C SER A 34 3.33 7.33 14.23
N PHE A 35 3.11 8.35 13.39
CA PHE A 35 1.85 8.56 12.66
C PHE A 35 1.59 7.51 11.56
N GLY A 36 2.60 7.15 10.76
CA GLY A 36 2.45 6.14 9.70
C GLY A 36 2.17 4.74 10.29
N ILE A 37 2.89 4.39 11.37
CA ILE A 37 2.67 3.14 12.12
C ILE A 37 1.25 3.12 12.72
N PHE A 38 0.78 4.24 13.27
CA PHE A 38 -0.57 4.36 13.80
C PHE A 38 -1.64 4.15 12.73
N LEU A 39 -1.52 4.81 11.57
CA LEU A 39 -2.46 4.62 10.46
C LEU A 39 -2.45 3.19 9.93
N GLN A 40 -1.27 2.60 9.73
CA GLN A 40 -1.16 1.22 9.26
C GLN A 40 -1.76 0.23 10.27
N GLY A 41 -1.54 0.44 11.57
CA GLY A 41 -2.18 -0.33 12.63
C GLY A 41 -3.70 -0.19 12.60
N LEU A 42 -4.22 1.03 12.45
CA LEU A 42 -5.66 1.29 12.35
C LEU A 42 -6.28 0.58 11.14
N LEU A 43 -5.65 0.68 9.97
CA LEU A 43 -6.10 0.00 8.75
C LEU A 43 -6.09 -1.53 8.92
N ALA A 44 -5.06 -2.09 9.56
CA ALA A 44 -4.96 -3.52 9.84
C ALA A 44 -6.09 -4.01 10.77
N VAL A 45 -6.38 -3.26 11.84
CA VAL A 45 -7.49 -3.56 12.75
C VAL A 45 -8.82 -3.49 12.01
N MET A 46 -9.07 -2.43 11.23
CA MET A 46 -10.31 -2.29 10.45
C MET A 46 -10.48 -3.43 9.44
N ALA A 47 -9.43 -3.77 8.68
CA ALA A 47 -9.46 -4.87 7.73
C ALA A 47 -9.78 -6.21 8.42
N PHE A 48 -9.13 -6.50 9.55
CA PHE A 48 -9.41 -7.69 10.32
C PHE A 48 -10.84 -7.72 10.88
N SER A 49 -11.36 -6.59 11.38
CA SER A 49 -12.75 -6.46 11.82
C SER A 49 -13.74 -6.71 10.69
N ILE A 50 -13.47 -6.22 9.47
CA ILE A 50 -14.30 -6.49 8.28
C ILE A 50 -14.28 -7.99 7.94
N LEU A 51 -13.12 -8.65 7.97
CA LEU A 51 -13.02 -10.10 7.75
C LEU A 51 -13.82 -10.89 8.78
N MET A 52 -13.78 -10.48 10.05
CA MET A 52 -14.55 -11.10 11.12
C MET A 52 -16.05 -10.87 10.92
N LEU A 53 -16.46 -9.65 10.59
CA LEU A 53 -17.86 -9.29 10.35
C LEU A 53 -18.42 -10.07 9.16
N LYS A 54 -17.67 -10.18 8.06
CA LYS A 54 -18.04 -10.98 6.89
C LYS A 54 -18.29 -12.43 7.28
N ARG A 55 -17.38 -13.02 8.05
CA ARG A 55 -17.55 -14.40 8.56
C ARG A 55 -18.79 -14.56 9.45
N LEU A 56 -19.08 -13.58 10.30
CA LEU A 56 -20.25 -13.61 11.18
C LEU A 56 -21.57 -13.51 10.40
N ARG A 57 -21.57 -12.77 9.28
CA ARG A 57 -22.72 -12.66 8.37
C ARG A 57 -22.89 -13.86 7.45
N GLU A 58 -21.82 -14.58 7.11
CA GLU A 58 -21.91 -15.79 6.28
C GLU A 58 -22.79 -16.87 6.96
N PRO A 59 -23.75 -17.46 6.21
CA PRO A 59 -24.65 -18.46 6.75
C PRO A 59 -23.86 -19.70 7.20
N LYS A 60 -24.29 -20.31 8.32
CA LYS A 60 -23.54 -21.38 8.99
C LYS A 60 -23.18 -22.57 8.09
N HIS A 61 -23.96 -22.81 7.03
CA HIS A 61 -23.78 -23.95 6.13
C HIS A 61 -22.70 -23.75 5.04
N GLU A 62 -22.40 -22.50 4.67
CA GLU A 62 -21.32 -22.19 3.70
C GLU A 62 -19.99 -21.84 4.39
N ARG A 63 -20.02 -21.66 5.72
CA ARG A 63 -18.87 -21.19 6.51
C ARG A 63 -17.72 -22.21 6.46
N ARG A 64 -16.57 -21.78 5.95
CA ARG A 64 -15.35 -22.60 5.97
C ARG A 64 -14.94 -22.97 7.41
N PRO A 65 -14.39 -24.19 7.63
CA PRO A 65 -13.88 -24.61 8.93
C PRO A 65 -12.84 -23.63 9.50
N TRP A 66 -12.80 -23.48 10.84
CA TRP A 66 -11.88 -22.57 11.53
C TRP A 66 -10.41 -22.76 11.15
N LYS A 67 -9.97 -24.00 10.98
CA LYS A 67 -8.60 -24.32 10.56
C LYS A 67 -8.27 -23.77 9.17
N ILE A 68 -9.16 -23.99 8.20
CA ILE A 68 -8.98 -23.57 6.80
C ILE A 68 -9.02 -22.05 6.70
N TRP A 69 -9.99 -21.42 7.36
CA TRP A 69 -10.07 -19.96 7.43
C TRP A 69 -8.81 -19.34 8.02
N PHE A 70 -8.28 -19.88 9.11
CA PHE A 70 -7.04 -19.36 9.71
C PHE A 70 -5.86 -19.47 8.75
N LEU A 71 -5.74 -20.60 8.04
CA LEU A 71 -4.71 -20.80 7.03
C LEU A 71 -4.86 -19.85 5.84
N ASP A 72 -6.07 -19.45 5.44
CA ASP A 72 -6.32 -18.50 4.35
C ASP A 72 -6.08 -17.05 4.80
N THR A 73 -6.54 -16.69 6.00
CA THR A 73 -6.27 -15.39 6.60
C THR A 73 -4.78 -15.18 6.86
N SER A 74 -4.05 -16.23 7.29
CA SER A 74 -2.60 -16.11 7.48
C SER A 74 -1.84 -15.87 6.16
N LYS A 75 -2.27 -16.47 5.05
CA LYS A 75 -1.71 -16.16 3.71
C LYS A 75 -1.91 -14.69 3.33
N GLN A 76 -3.10 -14.14 3.58
CA GLN A 76 -3.38 -12.72 3.33
C GLN A 76 -2.51 -11.81 4.21
N ALA A 77 -2.31 -12.16 5.48
CA ALA A 77 -1.44 -11.42 6.38
C ALA A 77 0.02 -11.42 5.92
N ILE A 78 0.54 -12.57 5.46
CA ILE A 78 1.90 -12.67 4.89
C ILE A 78 2.00 -11.81 3.61
N GLY A 79 0.98 -11.83 2.76
CA GLY A 79 0.91 -10.98 1.57
C GLY A 79 0.92 -9.49 1.87
N MET A 80 0.13 -9.04 2.86
CA MET A 80 0.12 -7.63 3.31
C MET A 80 1.49 -7.19 3.84
N LEU A 81 2.16 -8.05 4.61
CA LEU A 81 3.51 -7.78 5.09
C LEU A 81 4.51 -7.66 3.94
N PHE A 82 4.43 -8.56 2.97
CA PHE A 82 5.27 -8.54 1.78
C PHE A 82 5.12 -7.24 0.97
N ILE A 83 3.87 -6.84 0.67
CA ILE A 83 3.59 -5.61 -0.08
C ILE A 83 4.02 -4.36 0.68
N HIS A 84 3.85 -4.34 2.01
CA HIS A 84 4.32 -3.24 2.83
C HIS A 84 5.83 -3.02 2.66
N PHE A 85 6.64 -4.08 2.78
CA PHE A 85 8.08 -3.97 2.57
C PHE A 85 8.44 -3.56 1.14
N ALA A 86 7.75 -4.09 0.13
CA ALA A 86 7.96 -3.71 -1.26
C ALA A 86 7.65 -2.21 -1.50
N ASN A 87 6.57 -1.70 -0.92
CA ASN A 87 6.19 -0.29 -1.00
C ASN A 87 7.17 0.63 -0.27
N VAL A 88 7.68 0.22 0.90
CA VAL A 88 8.73 0.96 1.61
C VAL A 88 10.01 1.04 0.78
N TYR A 89 10.45 -0.08 0.19
CA TYR A 89 11.62 -0.12 -0.67
C TYR A 89 11.47 0.76 -1.92
N LEU A 90 10.31 0.75 -2.56
CA LEU A 90 10.03 1.59 -3.74
C LEU A 90 9.98 3.09 -3.39
N SER A 91 9.46 3.44 -2.21
CA SER A 91 9.40 4.82 -1.74
C SER A 91 10.80 5.42 -1.53
N ASP A 92 11.77 4.62 -1.10
CA ASP A 92 13.16 5.05 -0.94
C ASP A 92 13.82 5.37 -2.30
N LEU A 93 13.44 4.65 -3.36
CA LEU A 93 13.97 4.83 -4.71
C LEU A 93 13.39 6.05 -5.47
N THR A 94 12.17 6.48 -5.16
CA THR A 94 11.45 7.46 -6.01
C THR A 94 11.64 8.92 -5.61
N GLY A 95 12.05 9.23 -4.37
CA GLY A 95 12.49 10.56 -3.94
C GLY A 95 11.49 11.73 -4.08
N GLU A 96 10.23 11.48 -4.46
CA GLU A 96 9.14 12.47 -4.52
C GLU A 96 8.34 12.50 -3.20
N ASP A 97 7.37 13.43 -3.06
CA ASP A 97 6.54 13.58 -1.85
C ASP A 97 5.97 12.22 -1.38
N PRO A 98 6.38 11.73 -0.20
CA PRO A 98 6.08 10.36 0.23
C PRO A 98 4.58 10.09 0.37
N CYS A 99 3.79 11.10 0.72
CA CYS A 99 2.36 10.94 1.01
C CYS A 99 1.54 10.77 -0.26
N SER A 100 1.87 11.55 -1.28
CA SER A 100 1.16 11.49 -2.55
C SER A 100 1.49 10.22 -3.33
N ILE A 101 2.77 9.84 -3.42
CA ILE A 101 3.17 8.60 -4.11
C ILE A 101 2.66 7.35 -3.37
N TYR A 102 2.75 7.32 -2.04
CA TYR A 102 2.27 6.17 -1.28
C TYR A 102 0.76 5.97 -1.43
N LEU A 103 -0.02 7.06 -1.36
CA LEU A 103 -1.47 7.01 -1.55
C LEU A 103 -1.83 6.50 -2.95
N ILE A 104 -1.15 6.99 -3.99
CA ILE A 104 -1.36 6.55 -5.38
C ILE A 104 -1.00 5.08 -5.54
N ASN A 105 0.14 4.63 -5.02
CA ASN A 105 0.55 3.23 -5.05
C ASN A 105 -0.47 2.34 -4.34
N PHE A 106 -0.94 2.76 -3.17
CA PHE A 106 -1.97 2.04 -2.42
C PHE A 106 -3.30 1.97 -3.18
N LEU A 107 -3.77 3.07 -3.77
CA LEU A 107 -5.01 3.10 -4.55
C LEU A 107 -4.91 2.24 -5.82
N LEU A 108 -3.75 2.25 -6.47
CA LEU A 108 -3.49 1.46 -7.67
C LEU A 108 -3.38 -0.04 -7.34
N ASP A 109 -2.73 -0.40 -6.23
CA ASP A 109 -2.72 -1.78 -5.69
C ASP A 109 -4.14 -2.23 -5.31
N ALA A 110 -4.96 -1.36 -4.68
CA ALA A 110 -6.33 -1.68 -4.27
C ALA A 110 -7.32 -1.84 -5.44
N THR A 111 -7.04 -1.24 -6.60
CA THR A 111 -7.90 -1.27 -7.78
C THR A 111 -7.36 -2.24 -8.84
N LEU A 112 -6.25 -1.88 -9.49
CA LEU A 112 -5.63 -2.66 -10.55
C LEU A 112 -4.93 -3.90 -9.99
N GLY A 113 -4.27 -3.78 -8.84
CA GLY A 113 -3.59 -4.90 -8.19
C GLY A 113 -4.54 -6.03 -7.80
N MET A 114 -5.67 -5.70 -7.19
CA MET A 114 -6.72 -6.68 -6.87
C MET A 114 -7.24 -7.41 -8.13
N LEU A 115 -7.44 -6.67 -9.24
CA LEU A 115 -7.87 -7.26 -10.51
C LEU A 115 -6.80 -8.21 -11.08
N LEU A 116 -5.53 -7.79 -11.09
CA LEU A 116 -4.42 -8.62 -11.56
C LEU A 116 -4.22 -9.87 -10.71
N ILE A 117 -4.32 -9.76 -9.37
CA ILE A 117 -4.28 -10.91 -8.46
C ILE A 117 -5.45 -11.86 -8.74
N TYR A 118 -6.67 -11.35 -8.94
CA TYR A 118 -7.84 -12.17 -9.28
C TYR A 118 -7.59 -12.96 -10.57
N ILE A 119 -7.14 -12.30 -11.63
CA ILE A 119 -6.83 -12.96 -12.91
C ILE A 119 -5.70 -13.97 -12.72
N GLY A 120 -4.63 -13.61 -12.00
CA GLY A 120 -3.49 -14.48 -11.73
C GLY A 120 -3.88 -15.75 -10.98
N VAL A 121 -4.67 -15.63 -9.91
CA VAL A 121 -5.18 -16.79 -9.16
C VAL A 121 -6.09 -17.64 -10.05
N ARG A 122 -6.92 -17.05 -10.91
CA ARG A 122 -7.78 -17.81 -11.84
C ARG A 122 -6.97 -18.59 -12.88
N VAL A 123 -5.97 -17.95 -13.48
CA VAL A 123 -5.08 -18.60 -14.45
C VAL A 123 -4.30 -19.72 -13.79
N VAL A 124 -3.70 -19.47 -12.63
CA VAL A 124 -2.95 -20.47 -11.89
C VAL A 124 -3.85 -21.61 -11.44
N SER A 125 -5.06 -21.34 -10.96
CA SER A 125 -6.04 -22.39 -10.62
C SER A 125 -6.37 -23.26 -11.83
N CYS A 126 -6.58 -22.65 -13.01
CA CYS A 126 -6.84 -23.39 -14.25
C CYS A 126 -5.63 -24.27 -14.65
N ILE A 127 -4.40 -23.76 -14.52
CA ILE A 127 -3.18 -24.52 -14.81
C ILE A 127 -3.03 -25.70 -13.83
N VAL A 128 -3.26 -25.46 -12.54
CA VAL A 128 -3.19 -26.48 -11.47
C VAL A 128 -4.21 -27.58 -11.71
N GLU A 129 -5.45 -27.22 -12.08
CA GLU A 129 -6.49 -28.17 -12.45
C GLU A 129 -6.12 -28.96 -13.70
N TRP A 130 -5.63 -28.30 -14.76
CA TRP A 130 -5.21 -28.98 -15.98
C TRP A 130 -4.03 -29.93 -15.75
N ARG A 131 -3.10 -29.57 -14.87
CA ARG A 131 -1.95 -30.41 -14.46
C ARG A 131 -2.29 -31.43 -13.37
N GLN A 132 -3.51 -31.43 -12.85
CA GLN A 132 -3.98 -32.30 -11.75
C GLN A 132 -3.08 -32.22 -10.49
N TRP A 133 -2.59 -31.03 -10.16
CA TRP A 133 -1.77 -30.82 -8.96
C TRP A 133 -2.67 -30.63 -7.72
N GLU A 134 -3.11 -31.73 -7.13
CA GLU A 134 -4.05 -31.70 -5.99
C GLU A 134 -3.53 -30.91 -4.77
N SER A 135 -2.22 -30.91 -4.52
CA SER A 135 -1.62 -30.18 -3.39
C SER A 135 -1.61 -28.65 -3.56
N LEU A 136 -1.76 -28.15 -4.79
CA LEU A 136 -1.73 -26.72 -5.11
C LEU A 136 -3.12 -26.14 -5.42
N ARG A 137 -4.19 -26.93 -5.29
CA ARG A 137 -5.56 -26.43 -5.43
C ARG A 137 -5.87 -25.45 -4.30
N PHE A 138 -6.04 -24.18 -4.65
CA PHE A 138 -6.34 -23.12 -3.68
C PHE A 138 -7.57 -23.46 -2.84
N GLY A 139 -7.40 -23.41 -1.51
CA GLY A 139 -8.49 -23.66 -0.56
C GLY A 139 -8.70 -25.13 -0.19
N GLU A 140 -7.95 -26.06 -0.81
CA GLU A 140 -7.90 -27.48 -0.46
C GLU A 140 -6.55 -27.80 0.19
N TYR A 141 -6.54 -28.24 1.44
CA TYR A 141 -5.30 -28.53 2.18
C TYR A 141 -5.12 -30.02 2.50
N GLY A 142 -6.01 -30.88 2.00
CA GLY A 142 -6.06 -32.32 2.28
C GLY A 142 -6.62 -32.65 3.67
N ASP A 143 -6.96 -33.93 3.87
CA ASP A 143 -7.38 -34.49 5.15
C ASP A 143 -6.45 -35.69 5.52
N PRO A 144 -5.52 -35.56 6.49
CA PRO A 144 -5.26 -34.42 7.37
C PRO A 144 -4.53 -33.25 6.67
N VAL A 145 -4.63 -32.04 7.25
CA VAL A 145 -4.02 -30.80 6.73
C VAL A 145 -2.54 -30.99 6.44
N GLN A 146 -2.17 -30.92 5.17
CA GLN A 146 -0.79 -31.07 4.73
C GLN A 146 -0.08 -29.72 4.80
N CYS A 147 0.89 -29.60 5.70
CA CYS A 147 1.69 -28.38 5.85
C CYS A 147 2.41 -28.02 4.54
N LYS A 148 2.85 -29.03 3.78
CA LYS A 148 3.48 -28.86 2.45
C LYS A 148 2.52 -28.22 1.42
N ALA A 149 1.24 -28.58 1.43
CA ALA A 149 0.24 -28.00 0.55
C ALA A 149 0.00 -26.52 0.89
N TRP A 150 -0.08 -26.19 2.19
CA TRP A 150 -0.18 -24.79 2.63
C TRP A 150 1.03 -23.96 2.23
N VAL A 151 2.25 -24.46 2.46
CA VAL A 151 3.49 -23.76 2.07
C VAL A 151 3.53 -23.57 0.56
N GLY A 152 3.19 -24.59 -0.23
CA GLY A 152 3.14 -24.51 -1.69
C GLY A 152 2.15 -23.46 -2.18
N GLN A 153 0.92 -23.47 -1.66
CA GLN A 153 -0.11 -22.47 -2.01
C GLN A 153 0.29 -21.06 -1.56
N CYS A 154 0.93 -20.92 -0.40
CA CYS A 154 1.44 -19.63 0.08
C CYS A 154 2.57 -19.11 -0.81
N ALA A 155 3.54 -19.96 -1.17
CA ALA A 155 4.64 -19.58 -2.07
C ALA A 155 4.10 -19.18 -3.45
N LEU A 156 3.16 -19.95 -4.00
CA LEU A 156 2.51 -19.65 -5.26
C LEU A 156 1.73 -18.33 -5.21
N TYR A 157 1.03 -18.06 -4.10
CA TYR A 157 0.36 -16.78 -3.87
C TYR A 157 1.35 -15.61 -3.85
N ILE A 158 2.49 -15.76 -3.17
CA ILE A 158 3.54 -14.74 -3.16
C ILE A 158 4.12 -14.51 -4.56
N VAL A 159 4.30 -15.56 -5.38
CA VAL A 159 4.74 -15.41 -6.77
C VAL A 159 3.72 -14.61 -7.60
N ILE A 160 2.42 -14.86 -7.43
CA ILE A 160 1.36 -14.08 -8.08
C ILE A 160 1.45 -12.61 -7.64
N MET A 161 1.65 -12.36 -6.36
CA MET A 161 1.81 -11.00 -5.83
C MET A 161 3.08 -10.31 -6.34
N MET A 162 4.19 -11.03 -6.53
CA MET A 162 5.40 -10.49 -7.15
C MET A 162 5.15 -10.04 -8.58
N PHE A 163 4.43 -10.86 -9.35
CA PHE A 163 4.08 -10.53 -10.73
C PHE A 163 3.16 -9.32 -10.79
N GLU A 164 2.12 -9.28 -9.95
CA GLU A 164 1.25 -8.12 -9.83
C GLU A 164 2.05 -6.87 -9.48
N LYS A 165 2.90 -6.93 -8.45
CA LYS A 165 3.67 -5.76 -8.02
C LYS A 165 4.60 -5.25 -9.12
N THR A 166 5.22 -6.16 -9.86
CA THR A 166 6.06 -5.82 -11.02
C THR A 166 5.23 -5.15 -12.10
N ALA A 167 4.05 -5.67 -12.43
CA ALA A 167 3.16 -5.08 -13.43
C ALA A 167 2.70 -3.68 -13.03
N ILE A 168 2.34 -3.48 -11.76
CA ILE A 168 1.98 -2.16 -11.21
C ILE A 168 3.13 -1.17 -11.35
N VAL A 169 4.36 -1.56 -10.99
CA VAL A 169 5.54 -0.70 -11.15
C VAL A 169 5.79 -0.35 -12.61
N LEU A 170 5.66 -1.31 -13.53
CA LEU A 170 5.80 -1.07 -14.97
C LEU A 170 4.74 -0.09 -15.50
N VAL A 171 3.50 -0.19 -15.04
CA VAL A 171 2.42 0.74 -15.38
C VAL A 171 2.74 2.15 -14.89
N LEU A 172 3.30 2.29 -13.68
CA LEU A 172 3.71 3.57 -13.11
C LEU A 172 4.91 4.20 -13.81
N LEU A 173 5.77 3.41 -14.45
CA LEU A 173 6.88 3.90 -15.27
C LEU A 173 6.42 4.56 -16.58
N ILE A 174 5.17 4.36 -16.99
CA ILE A 174 4.63 5.01 -18.19
C ILE A 174 4.41 6.50 -17.87
N PRO A 175 5.14 7.43 -18.54
CA PRO A 175 5.13 8.85 -18.17
C PRO A 175 3.73 9.47 -18.27
N HIS A 176 2.91 9.05 -19.24
CA HIS A 176 1.56 9.54 -19.41
C HIS A 176 0.64 9.19 -18.21
N LEU A 177 0.84 8.03 -17.59
CA LEU A 177 0.10 7.60 -16.40
C LEU A 177 0.62 8.29 -15.14
N LYS A 178 1.95 8.51 -15.06
CA LYS A 178 2.57 9.29 -13.98
C LYS A 178 2.02 10.72 -13.93
N GLU A 179 1.82 11.36 -15.07
CA GLU A 179 1.26 12.71 -15.13
C GLU A 179 -0.24 12.76 -14.76
N VAL A 180 -1.03 11.74 -15.14
CA VAL A 180 -2.44 11.62 -14.69
C VAL A 180 -2.52 11.36 -13.19
N ALA A 181 -1.63 10.52 -12.65
CA ALA A 181 -1.53 10.26 -11.22
C ALA A 181 -1.10 11.50 -10.41
N LYS A 182 -0.36 12.43 -11.03
CA LYS A 182 0.03 13.73 -10.45
C LYS A 182 -1.09 14.79 -10.47
N VAL A 183 -2.23 14.54 -11.13
CA VAL A 183 -3.33 15.52 -11.16
C VAL A 183 -3.89 15.68 -9.74
N LYS A 184 -3.58 16.84 -9.14
CA LYS A 184 -3.91 17.36 -7.80
C LYS A 184 -4.74 16.42 -6.91
N PRO A 185 -4.11 15.86 -5.85
CA PRO A 185 -4.85 15.16 -4.82
C PRO A 185 -5.81 16.14 -4.11
N ILE A 186 -6.98 15.62 -3.77
CA ILE A 186 -8.07 16.27 -3.06
C ILE A 186 -7.57 16.89 -1.74
N LYS A 187 -8.20 18.00 -1.33
CA LYS A 187 -7.83 18.81 -0.13
C LYS A 187 -7.67 18.03 1.18
N ASN A 188 -8.17 16.79 1.27
CA ASN A 188 -8.03 15.90 2.43
C ASN A 188 -7.83 14.44 2.01
N PRO A 189 -6.59 14.00 1.72
CA PRO A 189 -6.29 12.63 1.28
C PRO A 189 -6.70 11.54 2.29
N GLN A 190 -6.72 11.87 3.59
CA GLN A 190 -7.13 10.95 4.65
C GLN A 190 -8.62 10.58 4.58
N LEU A 191 -9.47 11.55 4.22
CA LEU A 191 -10.93 11.35 4.18
C LEU A 191 -11.33 10.49 2.99
N GLU A 192 -10.69 10.70 1.85
CA GLU A 192 -10.94 9.94 0.62
C GLU A 192 -10.46 8.49 0.74
N LEU A 193 -9.27 8.27 1.29
CA LEU A 193 -8.77 6.93 1.59
C LEU A 193 -9.72 6.17 2.50
N ALA A 194 -10.16 6.79 3.60
CA ALA A 194 -11.15 6.19 4.49
C ALA A 194 -12.47 5.92 3.77
N THR A 195 -12.90 6.82 2.88
CA THR A 195 -14.13 6.70 2.11
C THR A 195 -14.09 5.51 1.15
N VAL A 196 -13.02 5.35 0.36
CA VAL A 196 -12.88 4.21 -0.57
C VAL A 196 -12.76 2.88 0.20
N MET A 197 -11.97 2.86 1.28
CA MET A 197 -11.77 1.68 2.11
C MET A 197 -13.02 1.28 2.91
N LEU A 198 -13.94 2.20 3.19
CA LEU A 198 -15.23 1.90 3.83
C LEU A 198 -16.30 1.56 2.79
N ILE A 199 -16.51 2.41 1.79
CA ILE A 199 -17.62 2.29 0.84
C ILE A 199 -17.51 1.01 0.01
N VAL A 200 -16.33 0.65 -0.50
CA VAL A 200 -16.18 -0.52 -1.38
C VAL A 200 -16.53 -1.83 -0.65
N PRO A 201 -16.03 -2.11 0.57
CA PRO A 201 -16.49 -3.25 1.35
C PRO A 201 -17.98 -3.23 1.71
N PHE A 202 -18.56 -2.05 1.98
CA PHE A 202 -19.98 -1.94 2.27
C PHE A 202 -20.87 -2.26 1.06
N LEU A 203 -20.47 -1.83 -0.15
CA LEU A 203 -21.18 -2.13 -1.38
C LEU A 203 -21.06 -3.61 -1.80
N LEU A 204 -19.91 -4.25 -1.54
CA LEU A 204 -19.71 -5.67 -1.83
C LEU A 204 -20.34 -6.60 -0.78
N MET A 205 -20.80 -6.06 0.36
CA MET A 205 -21.50 -6.81 1.41
C MET A 205 -23.03 -6.73 1.32
N HIS A 206 -23.58 -6.02 0.33
CA HIS A 206 -25.00 -6.02 -0.04
C HIS A 206 -25.18 -6.72 -1.38
#